data_AF-A0A6P3Z7A3-F1
#
_entry.id   AF-A0A6P3Z7A3-F1
#
_cell.length_a   1.000
_cell.length_b   1.000
_cell.length_c   1.000
_cell.angle_alpha   90.00
_cell.angle_beta   90.00
_cell.angle_gamma   90.00
#
_symmetry.space_group_name_H-M   'P 1'
#
loop_
_entity.id
_entity.type
_entity.pdbx_description
1 polymer ?
#
loop_
_entity_poly.entity_id
_entity_poly.type
_entity_poly.pdbx_seq_one_letter_code
_entity_poly.pdbx_strand_id
1 'polypeptide(L)'
;MTTKTARPDRRGFVISCFFFICLLCGLASINEVRFDSLLNLGRCALPNLPYSQFHNSSGISLSDNDLHNSSDIRILIGILTLPDHYHKRHFLRMIYGTQSPIGGKVDVKFVFCNLTKEDQKVLVALEIMRYNDIIILDCKENMNQGKTYTYFSSLPYMLKDEDGSVPYPPYHYVMKGDDDVYFRLQNLVDSLRPLPRDDLYYGYVIPCPSMDPFVHYMSGMGYLISWDIVEWIGESEIPKKGLSGPED
;
A
#
# COMPACT_ATOMS: atom_id res chain seq x y z
N MET A 1 3.28 -50.96 -57.40
CA MET A 1 3.86 -49.75 -56.77
C MET A 1 3.40 -49.77 -55.32
N THR A 2 4.19 -50.38 -54.43
CA THR A 2 3.82 -50.59 -53.02
C THR A 2 4.86 -49.88 -52.15
N THR A 3 4.47 -48.75 -51.59
CA THR A 3 5.28 -47.95 -50.67
C THR A 3 5.27 -48.59 -49.28
N LYS A 4 6.41 -49.12 -48.85
CA LYS A 4 6.63 -49.56 -47.47
C LYS A 4 6.77 -48.32 -46.58
N THR A 5 5.83 -48.14 -45.66
CA THR A 5 5.92 -47.17 -44.56
C THR A 5 6.92 -47.67 -43.51
N ALA A 6 7.98 -46.88 -43.28
CA ALA A 6 8.97 -47.16 -42.25
C ALA A 6 8.38 -46.91 -40.85
N ARG A 7 8.52 -47.88 -39.94
CA ARG A 7 8.12 -47.72 -38.54
C ARG A 7 9.02 -46.70 -37.85
N PRO A 8 8.48 -45.77 -37.03
CA PRO A 8 9.29 -44.80 -36.31
C PRO A 8 10.16 -45.51 -35.27
N ASP A 9 11.43 -45.08 -35.19
CA ASP A 9 12.43 -45.63 -34.29
C ASP A 9 12.10 -45.26 -32.84
N ARG A 10 11.31 -46.14 -32.21
CA ARG A 10 10.79 -46.02 -30.84
C ARG A 10 11.89 -45.81 -29.80
N ARG A 11 13.12 -46.23 -30.09
CA ARG A 11 14.26 -46.10 -29.18
C ARG A 11 14.83 -44.68 -29.17
N GLY A 12 14.89 -44.02 -30.34
CA GLY A 12 15.32 -42.63 -30.46
C GLY A 12 14.36 -41.63 -29.79
N PHE A 13 13.05 -41.89 -29.88
CA PHE A 13 12.04 -41.07 -29.23
C PHE A 13 12.14 -41.12 -27.69
N VAL A 14 12.32 -42.31 -27.12
CA VAL A 14 12.45 -42.48 -25.65
C VAL A 14 13.71 -41.79 -25.12
N ILE A 15 14.82 -41.85 -25.86
CA ILE A 15 16.07 -41.17 -25.50
C ILE A 15 15.87 -39.65 -25.53
N SER A 16 15.23 -39.11 -26.56
CA SER A 16 14.92 -37.68 -26.68
C SER A 16 14.03 -37.18 -25.52
N CYS A 17 12.98 -37.93 -25.17
CA CYS A 17 12.13 -37.60 -24.04
C CYS A 17 12.90 -37.62 -22.70
N PHE A 18 13.81 -38.57 -22.51
CA PHE A 18 14.63 -38.64 -21.30
C PHE A 18 15.56 -37.43 -21.18
N PHE A 19 16.23 -37.02 -22.26
CA PHE A 19 17.04 -35.80 -22.26
C PHE A 19 16.22 -34.54 -21.98
N PHE A 20 15.00 -34.45 -22.53
CA PHE A 20 14.12 -33.32 -22.29
C PHE A 20 13.66 -33.23 -20.82
N ILE A 21 13.35 -34.38 -20.21
CA ILE A 21 13.01 -34.45 -18.78
C ILE A 21 14.21 -34.07 -17.92
N CYS A 22 15.41 -34.58 -18.21
CA CYS A 22 16.63 -34.20 -17.50
C CYS A 22 16.94 -32.69 -17.61
N LEU A 23 16.72 -32.09 -18.80
CA LEU A 23 16.87 -30.66 -19.00
C LEU A 23 15.88 -29.86 -18.13
N LEU A 24 14.61 -30.26 -18.11
CA LEU A 24 13.58 -29.62 -17.28
C LEU A 24 13.90 -29.75 -15.78
N CYS A 25 14.36 -30.93 -15.33
CA CYS A 25 14.80 -31.14 -13.95
C CYS A 25 16.02 -30.28 -13.60
N GLY A 26 16.99 -30.13 -14.52
CA GLY A 26 18.14 -29.25 -14.35
C GLY A 26 17.73 -27.78 -14.23
N LEU A 27 16.83 -27.31 -15.10
CA LEU A 27 16.29 -25.94 -15.05
C LEU A 27 15.49 -25.69 -13.76
N ALA A 28 14.69 -26.66 -13.32
CA ALA A 28 13.96 -26.58 -12.05
C ALA A 28 14.91 -26.50 -10.85
N SER A 29 15.96 -27.34 -10.83
CA SER A 29 16.97 -27.33 -9.76
C SER A 29 17.78 -26.03 -9.72
N ILE A 30 18.12 -25.45 -10.87
CA ILE A 30 18.79 -24.13 -10.92
C ILE A 30 17.89 -23.04 -10.33
N ASN A 31 16.58 -23.08 -10.58
CA ASN A 31 15.62 -22.15 -9.98
C ASN A 31 15.46 -22.37 -8.47
N GLU A 32 15.41 -23.61 -7.98
CA GLU A 32 15.39 -23.91 -6.55
C GLU A 32 16.67 -23.42 -5.84
N VAL A 33 17.85 -23.71 -6.39
CA VAL A 33 19.14 -23.25 -5.82
C VAL A 33 19.22 -21.71 -5.78
N ARG A 34 18.67 -21.02 -6.79
CA ARG A 34 18.63 -19.55 -6.79
C ARG A 34 17.65 -19.00 -5.75
N PHE A 35 16.53 -19.70 -5.51
CA PHE A 35 15.58 -19.36 -4.45
C PHE A 35 16.15 -19.61 -3.06
N ASP A 36 16.83 -20.73 -2.83
CA ASP A 36 17.49 -21.03 -1.55
C ASP A 36 18.62 -20.05 -1.24
N SER A 37 19.38 -19.62 -2.26
CA SER A 37 20.41 -18.58 -2.09
C SER A 37 19.79 -17.23 -1.69
N LEU A 38 18.65 -16.85 -2.29
CA LEU A 38 17.89 -15.64 -1.91
C LEU A 38 17.27 -15.74 -0.51
N LEU A 39 16.75 -16.90 -0.12
CA LEU A 39 16.21 -17.14 1.23
C LEU A 39 17.32 -17.13 2.29
N ASN A 40 18.50 -17.67 1.98
CA ASN A 40 19.67 -17.60 2.85
C ASN A 40 20.25 -16.18 2.96
N LEU A 41 20.19 -15.39 1.89
CA LEU A 41 20.53 -13.96 1.94
C LEU A 41 19.53 -13.19 2.84
N GLY A 42 18.25 -13.56 2.80
CA GLY A 42 17.21 -13.02 3.69
C GLY A 42 17.41 -13.36 5.17
N ARG A 43 18.03 -14.50 5.49
CA ARG A 43 18.38 -14.87 6.88
C ARG A 43 19.49 -14.02 7.49
N CYS A 44 20.36 -13.42 6.67
CA CYS A 44 21.40 -12.51 7.14
C CYS A 44 20.90 -11.06 7.34
N ALA A 45 19.74 -10.71 6.77
CA ALA A 45 19.15 -9.37 6.86
C ALA A 45 18.13 -9.21 8.01
N LEU A 46 17.78 -10.30 8.71
CA LEU A 46 16.84 -10.29 9.85
C LEU A 46 17.28 -11.27 10.93
N PRO A 47 18.17 -10.88 11.86
CA PRO A 47 18.35 -11.65 13.08
C PRO A 47 17.19 -11.35 14.02
N ASN A 48 16.30 -12.34 14.20
CA ASN A 48 15.31 -12.47 15.27
C ASN A 48 14.13 -11.49 15.28
N LEU A 49 13.05 -11.84 14.58
CA LEU A 49 11.70 -11.49 15.05
C LEU A 49 11.10 -12.73 15.73
N PRO A 50 10.73 -12.70 17.03
CA PRO A 50 10.02 -13.81 17.63
C PRO A 50 8.63 -13.91 16.99
N TYR A 51 8.37 -15.08 16.41
CA TYR A 51 7.04 -15.53 16.01
C TYR A 51 6.18 -15.63 17.27
N SER A 52 5.33 -14.63 17.52
CA SER A 52 4.31 -14.71 18.57
C SER A 52 3.21 -15.66 18.10
N GLN A 53 3.28 -16.90 18.60
CA GLN A 53 2.17 -17.82 18.62
C GLN A 53 1.03 -17.20 19.44
N PHE A 54 -0.12 -17.00 18.80
CA PHE A 54 -1.38 -16.86 19.49
C PHE A 54 -1.64 -18.11 20.32
N HIS A 55 -1.61 -17.97 21.64
CA HIS A 55 -2.23 -18.92 22.56
C HIS A 55 -3.17 -18.17 23.49
N ASN A 56 -4.45 -18.56 23.46
CA ASN A 56 -5.48 -18.16 24.41
C ASN A 56 -4.99 -18.40 25.85
N SER A 57 -5.01 -17.36 26.67
CA SER A 57 -5.06 -17.47 28.12
C SER A 57 -5.79 -16.24 28.66
N SER A 58 -6.96 -16.51 29.20
CA SER A 58 -7.79 -15.59 29.97
C SER A 58 -7.04 -15.07 31.20
N GLY A 59 -7.09 -13.75 31.36
CA GLY A 59 -6.74 -13.02 32.59
C GLY A 59 -5.32 -12.47 32.60
N ILE A 60 -5.16 -11.16 32.40
CA ILE A 60 -4.08 -10.36 32.98
C ILE A 60 -4.58 -8.92 33.19
N SER A 61 -4.25 -8.45 34.39
CA SER A 61 -4.37 -7.13 34.98
C SER A 61 -4.01 -5.96 34.05
N LEU A 62 -4.86 -4.93 34.09
CA LEU A 62 -4.57 -3.57 33.62
C LEU A 62 -3.29 -3.07 34.31
N SER A 63 -2.23 -2.88 33.53
CA SER A 63 -0.98 -2.27 33.97
C SER A 63 -0.84 -0.90 33.31
N ASP A 64 -0.36 0.08 34.08
CA ASP A 64 -0.29 1.54 33.84
C ASP A 64 0.35 2.04 32.52
N ASN A 65 0.59 1.21 31.51
CA ASN A 65 1.15 1.61 30.22
C ASN A 65 0.13 2.22 29.25
N ASP A 66 -1.18 2.09 29.48
CA ASP A 66 -2.21 2.62 28.57
C ASP A 66 -2.41 4.14 28.67
N LEU A 67 -1.89 4.79 29.72
CA LEU A 67 -2.01 6.24 29.91
C LEU A 67 -1.07 7.08 29.02
N HIS A 68 -0.06 6.46 28.40
CA HIS A 68 0.84 7.14 27.45
C HIS A 68 0.34 7.10 25.99
N ASN A 69 -0.74 6.37 25.71
CA ASN A 69 -1.16 6.05 24.34
C ASN A 69 -2.26 6.98 23.79
N SER A 70 -2.77 7.93 24.59
CA SER A 70 -3.81 8.88 24.14
C SER A 70 -3.26 10.15 23.49
N SER A 71 -1.95 10.40 23.55
CA SER A 71 -1.31 11.60 22.97
C SER A 71 -0.84 11.40 21.53
N ASP A 72 -0.78 10.15 21.07
CA ASP A 72 -0.17 9.84 19.80
C ASP A 72 -1.10 10.18 18.64
N ILE A 73 -0.57 10.98 17.72
CA ILE A 73 -1.29 11.32 16.50
C ILE A 73 -1.37 10.11 15.58
N ARG A 74 -2.43 10.02 14.80
CA ARG A 74 -2.70 8.89 13.90
C ARG A 74 -2.79 9.46 12.50
N ILE A 75 -1.93 8.99 11.61
CA ILE A 75 -1.80 9.51 10.24
C ILE A 75 -1.98 8.36 9.27
N LEU A 76 -2.90 8.53 8.32
CA LEU A 76 -3.03 7.64 7.16
C LEU A 76 -2.35 8.30 5.96
N ILE A 77 -1.36 7.65 5.36
CA ILE A 77 -0.74 8.09 4.10
C ILE A 77 -1.25 7.19 2.98
N GLY A 78 -2.06 7.76 2.08
CA GLY A 78 -2.46 7.12 0.83
C GLY A 78 -1.48 7.46 -0.28
N ILE A 79 -0.70 6.47 -0.71
CA ILE A 79 0.19 6.57 -1.87
C ILE A 79 -0.60 6.17 -3.11
N LEU A 80 -1.00 7.15 -3.91
CA LEU A 80 -1.68 6.92 -5.18
C LEU A 80 -0.67 6.33 -6.17
N THR A 81 -1.00 5.17 -6.71
CA THR A 81 -0.13 4.39 -7.60
C THR A 81 -0.98 3.68 -8.66
N LEU A 82 -0.36 2.83 -9.47
CA LEU A 82 -1.01 1.97 -10.47
C LEU A 82 -0.85 0.49 -10.07
N PRO A 83 -1.83 -0.39 -10.38
CA PRO A 83 -1.71 -1.81 -10.08
C PRO A 83 -0.42 -2.44 -10.65
N ASP A 84 0.01 -2.00 -11.83
CA ASP A 84 1.22 -2.51 -12.52
C ASP A 84 2.54 -2.04 -11.87
N HIS A 85 2.52 -1.04 -10.97
CA HIS A 85 3.69 -0.52 -10.26
C HIS A 85 4.07 -1.32 -9.00
N TYR A 86 3.90 -2.64 -9.02
CA TYR A 86 4.20 -3.51 -7.87
C TYR A 86 5.65 -3.39 -7.37
N HIS A 87 6.61 -3.17 -8.28
CA HIS A 87 8.02 -2.96 -7.94
C HIS A 87 8.24 -1.67 -7.16
N LYS A 88 7.58 -0.57 -7.53
CA LYS A 88 7.61 0.69 -6.78
C LYS A 88 6.99 0.52 -5.39
N ARG A 89 5.81 -0.11 -5.32
CA ARG A 89 5.16 -0.41 -4.02
C ARG A 89 6.08 -1.23 -3.11
N HIS A 90 6.69 -2.29 -3.64
CA HIS A 90 7.61 -3.12 -2.87
C HIS A 90 8.82 -2.32 -2.37
N PHE A 91 9.41 -1.48 -3.22
CA PHE A 91 10.50 -0.58 -2.83
C PHE A 91 10.08 0.40 -1.73
N LEU A 92 8.92 1.04 -1.87
CA LEU A 92 8.39 1.95 -0.86
C LEU A 92 8.10 1.24 0.47
N ARG A 93 7.57 0.02 0.47
CA ARG A 93 7.41 -0.79 1.70
C ARG A 93 8.74 -0.99 2.41
N MET A 94 9.80 -1.31 1.66
CA MET A 94 11.13 -1.47 2.26
C MET A 94 11.62 -0.18 2.90
N ILE A 95 11.48 0.97 2.23
CA ILE A 95 11.97 2.24 2.77
C ILE A 95 11.11 2.70 3.97
N TYR A 96 9.79 2.68 3.86
CA TYR A 96 8.92 3.04 4.99
C TYR A 96 9.10 2.09 6.18
N GLY A 97 9.37 0.80 5.93
CA GLY A 97 9.69 -0.18 6.97
C GLY A 97 10.98 0.11 7.74
N THR A 98 11.86 1.00 7.25
CA THR A 98 13.04 1.46 8.00
C THR A 98 12.74 2.58 8.99
N GLN A 99 11.52 3.15 8.97
CA GLN A 99 11.15 4.30 9.77
C GLN A 99 10.19 3.89 10.89
N SER A 100 10.53 4.20 12.14
CA SER A 100 9.68 3.97 13.31
C SER A 100 9.48 5.29 14.05
N PRO A 101 8.49 6.11 13.64
CA PRO A 101 8.28 7.42 14.25
C PRO A 101 7.82 7.29 15.72
N ILE A 102 8.23 8.25 16.55
CA ILE A 102 7.90 8.33 17.98
C ILE A 102 6.82 9.41 18.19
N GLY A 103 5.83 9.08 19.03
CA GLY A 103 4.74 9.98 19.41
C GLY A 103 3.73 10.18 18.28
N GLY A 104 3.51 9.15 17.47
CA GLY A 104 2.57 9.12 16.37
C GLY A 104 2.58 7.78 15.64
N LYS A 105 1.40 7.26 15.32
CA LYS A 105 1.20 6.08 14.48
C LYS A 105 0.97 6.52 13.03
N VAL A 106 1.78 5.99 12.12
CA VAL A 106 1.67 6.27 10.68
C VAL A 106 1.39 4.98 9.92
N ASP A 107 0.23 4.90 9.28
CA ASP A 107 -0.15 3.79 8.42
C ASP A 107 0.00 4.22 6.95
N VAL A 108 0.82 3.51 6.18
CA VAL A 108 1.01 3.76 4.74
C VAL A 108 0.19 2.74 3.95
N LYS A 109 -0.66 3.20 3.05
CA LYS A 109 -1.50 2.38 2.18
C LYS A 109 -1.29 2.75 0.71
N PHE A 110 -1.27 1.76 -0.17
CA PHE A 110 -1.19 1.97 -1.62
C PHE A 110 -2.60 2.00 -2.21
N VAL A 111 -2.88 3.04 -3.00
CA VAL A 111 -4.24 3.37 -3.44
C VAL A 111 -4.30 3.36 -4.97
N PHE A 112 -5.25 2.61 -5.52
CA PHE A 112 -5.56 2.62 -6.96
C PHE A 112 -7.03 2.29 -7.19
N CYS A 113 -7.51 2.61 -8.40
CA CYS A 113 -8.87 2.31 -8.80
C CYS A 113 -9.04 0.81 -9.15
N ASN A 114 -10.23 0.44 -9.63
CA ASN A 114 -10.58 -0.94 -9.97
C ASN A 114 -9.57 -1.63 -10.90
N LEU A 115 -9.30 -2.91 -10.61
CA LEU A 115 -8.40 -3.77 -11.39
C LEU A 115 -9.06 -4.20 -12.70
N THR A 116 -8.36 -4.03 -13.82
CA THR A 116 -8.90 -4.30 -15.16
C THR A 116 -8.33 -5.54 -15.81
N LYS A 117 -7.12 -5.98 -15.39
CA LYS A 117 -6.42 -7.13 -15.95
C LYS A 117 -6.41 -8.31 -14.99
N GLU A 118 -6.37 -9.54 -15.51
CA GLU A 118 -6.38 -10.76 -14.68
C GLU A 118 -5.09 -10.96 -13.87
N ASP A 119 -3.95 -10.62 -14.46
CA ASP A 119 -2.66 -10.65 -13.77
C ASP A 119 -2.62 -9.67 -12.59
N GLN A 120 -3.20 -8.48 -12.74
CA GLN A 120 -3.35 -7.50 -11.65
C GLN A 120 -4.15 -8.09 -10.48
N LYS A 121 -5.28 -8.76 -10.75
CA LYS A 121 -6.12 -9.37 -9.71
C LYS A 121 -5.34 -10.40 -8.89
N VAL A 122 -4.57 -11.25 -9.55
CA VAL A 122 -3.75 -12.27 -8.88
C VAL A 122 -2.65 -11.63 -8.04
N LEU A 123 -1.86 -10.71 -8.62
CA LEU A 123 -0.73 -10.10 -7.91
C LEU A 123 -1.19 -9.22 -6.74
N VAL A 124 -2.22 -8.41 -6.94
CA VAL A 124 -2.78 -7.55 -5.90
C VAL A 124 -3.41 -8.37 -4.79
N ALA A 125 -4.11 -9.47 -5.10
CA ALA A 125 -4.64 -10.37 -4.07
C ALA A 125 -3.52 -10.95 -3.19
N LEU A 126 -2.40 -11.36 -3.79
CA LEU A 126 -1.23 -11.84 -3.04
C LEU A 126 -0.61 -10.72 -2.18
N GLU A 127 -0.54 -9.49 -2.67
CA GLU A 127 -0.09 -8.35 -1.88
C GLU A 127 -1.03 -8.06 -0.70
N ILE A 128 -2.34 -8.08 -0.91
CA ILE A 128 -3.34 -7.89 0.17
C ILE A 128 -3.16 -8.96 1.24
N MET A 129 -3.06 -10.23 0.86
CA MET A 129 -2.86 -11.34 1.80
C MET A 129 -1.55 -11.21 2.59
N ARG A 130 -0.50 -10.65 1.99
CA ARG A 130 0.82 -10.57 2.61
C ARG A 130 1.00 -9.33 3.48
N TYR A 131 0.53 -8.18 3.03
CA TYR A 131 0.88 -6.88 3.62
C TYR A 131 -0.33 -6.14 4.19
N ASN A 132 -1.55 -6.46 3.73
CA ASN A 132 -2.79 -5.79 4.15
C ASN A 132 -2.72 -4.24 4.06
N ASP A 133 -2.07 -3.74 3.01
CA ASP A 133 -1.73 -2.33 2.83
C ASP A 133 -2.22 -1.72 1.51
N ILE A 134 -3.25 -2.31 0.91
CA ILE A 134 -3.83 -1.87 -0.36
C ILE A 134 -5.26 -1.39 -0.15
N ILE A 135 -5.58 -0.23 -0.75
CA ILE A 135 -6.94 0.29 -0.87
C ILE A 135 -7.30 0.29 -2.36
N ILE A 136 -8.36 -0.43 -2.70
CA ILE A 136 -8.94 -0.44 -4.05
C ILE A 136 -10.18 0.45 -4.02
N LEU A 137 -10.18 1.50 -4.85
CA LEU A 137 -11.26 2.46 -4.97
C LEU A 137 -12.23 2.05 -6.08
N ASP A 138 -13.52 2.32 -5.87
CA ASP A 138 -14.55 2.10 -6.89
C ASP A 138 -14.57 3.24 -7.91
N CYS A 139 -13.53 3.27 -8.75
CA CYS A 139 -13.37 4.22 -9.84
C CYS A 139 -12.74 3.55 -11.06
N LYS A 140 -12.70 4.28 -12.18
CA LYS A 140 -11.83 3.97 -13.30
C LYS A 140 -10.48 4.65 -13.08
N GLU A 141 -9.39 3.92 -13.28
CA GLU A 141 -8.04 4.46 -13.13
C GLU A 141 -7.84 5.71 -13.99
N ASN A 142 -7.42 6.80 -13.35
CA ASN A 142 -7.31 8.12 -13.94
C ASN A 142 -6.33 8.99 -13.14
N MET A 143 -5.91 10.11 -13.75
CA MET A 143 -5.01 11.08 -13.12
C MET A 143 -5.73 12.36 -12.66
N ASN A 144 -6.78 12.78 -13.39
CA ASN A 144 -7.41 14.10 -13.26
C ASN A 144 -8.95 14.01 -13.38
N GLN A 145 -9.55 12.89 -12.95
CA GLN A 145 -10.98 12.61 -13.09
C GLN A 145 -11.56 12.06 -11.77
N GLY A 146 -11.19 12.68 -10.66
CA GLY A 146 -11.76 12.47 -9.34
C GLY A 146 -11.14 11.31 -8.56
N LYS A 147 -9.93 10.83 -8.90
CA LYS A 147 -9.28 9.76 -8.13
C LYS A 147 -8.99 10.21 -6.70
N THR A 148 -8.48 11.43 -6.53
CA THR A 148 -8.24 12.05 -5.22
C THR A 148 -9.55 12.20 -4.43
N TYR A 149 -10.58 12.77 -5.06
CA TYR A 149 -11.90 12.88 -4.44
C TYR A 149 -12.42 11.50 -3.99
N THR A 150 -12.33 10.49 -4.86
CA THR A 150 -12.78 9.12 -4.54
C THR A 150 -12.01 8.55 -3.37
N TYR A 151 -10.70 8.80 -3.29
CA TYR A 151 -9.86 8.39 -2.16
C TYR A 151 -10.38 8.99 -0.84
N PHE A 152 -10.47 10.31 -0.73
CA PHE A 152 -10.90 10.94 0.52
C PHE A 152 -12.37 10.62 0.87
N SER A 153 -13.29 10.73 -0.10
CA SER A 153 -14.72 10.52 0.14
C SER A 153 -15.09 9.08 0.53
N SER A 154 -14.30 8.09 0.14
CA SER A 154 -14.58 6.68 0.47
C SER A 154 -14.13 6.29 1.88
N LEU A 155 -13.15 6.98 2.45
CA LEU A 155 -12.53 6.60 3.72
C LEU A 155 -13.50 6.58 4.92
N PRO A 156 -14.40 7.55 5.12
CA PRO A 156 -15.36 7.51 6.24
C PRO A 156 -16.22 6.26 6.22
N TYR A 157 -16.63 5.80 5.03
CA TYR A 157 -17.41 4.58 4.86
C TYR A 157 -16.56 3.31 5.05
N MET A 158 -15.33 3.31 4.53
CA MET A 158 -14.40 2.17 4.62
C MET A 158 -13.86 1.92 6.04
N LEU A 159 -13.70 2.98 6.82
CA LEU A 159 -13.13 2.94 8.18
C LEU A 159 -14.21 3.06 9.26
N LYS A 160 -15.48 2.95 8.88
CA LYS A 160 -16.59 2.95 9.82
C LYS A 160 -16.49 1.73 10.72
N ASP A 161 -16.29 1.98 12.00
CA ASP A 161 -16.21 0.94 13.01
C ASP A 161 -17.56 0.74 13.67
N GLU A 162 -18.24 -0.35 13.32
CA GLU A 162 -19.57 -0.68 13.85
C GLU A 162 -19.51 -1.24 15.28
N ASP A 163 -18.37 -1.79 15.69
CA ASP A 163 -18.18 -2.46 16.99
C ASP A 163 -17.59 -1.52 18.06
N GLY A 164 -17.18 -0.30 17.69
CA GLY A 164 -16.54 0.65 18.59
C GLY A 164 -15.15 0.21 19.09
N SER A 165 -14.52 -0.71 18.38
CA SER A 165 -13.18 -1.25 18.63
C SER A 165 -12.03 -0.30 18.27
N VAL A 166 -12.27 0.66 17.38
CA VAL A 166 -11.31 1.63 16.84
C VAL A 166 -11.61 3.02 17.42
N PRO A 167 -10.59 3.72 17.97
CA PRO A 167 -10.77 5.09 18.46
C PRO A 167 -11.29 6.03 17.36
N TYR A 168 -12.25 6.89 17.70
CA TYR A 168 -12.73 7.94 16.81
C TYR A 168 -11.98 9.27 17.08
N PRO A 169 -11.54 10.00 16.04
CA PRO A 169 -11.53 9.59 14.64
C PRO A 169 -10.48 8.48 14.40
N PRO A 170 -10.67 7.58 13.42
CA PRO A 170 -9.71 6.49 13.17
C PRO A 170 -8.29 7.03 12.89
N TYR A 171 -8.22 8.15 12.17
CA TYR A 171 -7.01 8.93 11.97
C TYR A 171 -7.28 10.39 12.31
N HIS A 172 -6.25 11.11 12.75
CA HIS A 172 -6.32 12.56 12.92
C HIS A 172 -6.05 13.29 11.60
N TYR A 173 -5.19 12.71 10.76
CA TYR A 173 -4.81 13.27 9.47
C TYR A 173 -4.82 12.21 8.38
N VAL A 174 -5.27 12.59 7.19
CA VAL A 174 -5.20 11.76 5.99
C VAL A 174 -4.41 12.50 4.93
N MET A 175 -3.35 11.86 4.44
CA MET A 175 -2.43 12.38 3.46
C MET A 175 -2.62 11.69 2.10
N LYS A 176 -2.50 12.46 1.02
CA LYS A 176 -2.28 12.00 -0.35
C LYS A 176 -0.81 12.21 -0.70
N GLY A 177 -0.20 11.20 -1.32
CA GLY A 177 1.12 11.31 -1.95
C GLY A 177 1.18 10.45 -3.21
N ASP A 178 2.18 10.72 -4.05
CA ASP A 178 2.44 9.93 -5.26
C ASP A 178 3.50 8.85 -5.03
N ASP A 179 3.53 7.84 -5.91
CA ASP A 179 4.46 6.70 -5.82
C ASP A 179 5.92 7.01 -6.21
N ASP A 180 6.20 8.28 -6.54
CA ASP A 180 7.53 8.86 -6.77
C ASP A 180 7.94 9.88 -5.70
N VAL A 181 7.17 9.97 -4.60
CA VAL A 181 7.47 10.80 -3.43
C VAL A 181 7.86 9.96 -2.22
N TYR A 182 8.73 10.52 -1.36
CA TYR A 182 9.18 9.90 -0.13
C TYR A 182 8.99 10.83 1.07
N PHE A 183 8.31 10.34 2.11
CA PHE A 183 8.10 11.08 3.36
C PHE A 183 9.03 10.60 4.48
N ARG A 184 9.65 11.57 5.16
CA ARG A 184 10.38 11.35 6.42
C ARG A 184 9.39 11.31 7.58
N LEU A 185 9.01 10.13 8.04
CA LEU A 185 7.87 9.93 8.94
C LEU A 185 8.03 10.63 10.29
N GLN A 186 9.24 10.63 10.88
CA GLN A 186 9.47 11.34 12.14
C GLN A 186 9.27 12.85 11.97
N ASN A 187 9.86 13.44 10.91
CA ASN A 187 9.70 14.86 10.61
C ASN A 187 8.23 15.22 10.33
N LEU A 188 7.50 14.34 9.63
CA LEU A 188 6.07 14.52 9.38
C LEU A 188 5.30 14.55 10.70
N VAL A 189 5.51 13.56 11.58
CA VAL A 189 4.85 13.48 12.89
C VAL A 189 5.16 14.70 13.74
N ASP A 190 6.43 15.11 13.85
CA ASP A 190 6.83 16.26 14.65
C ASP A 190 6.26 17.57 14.10
N SER A 191 6.14 17.70 12.78
CA SER A 191 5.54 18.89 12.14
C SER A 191 4.04 18.99 12.36
N LEU A 192 3.33 17.85 12.43
CA LEU A 192 1.88 17.80 12.61
C LEU A 192 1.46 17.87 14.07
N ARG A 193 2.29 17.40 15.01
CA ARG A 193 1.96 17.38 16.44
C ARG A 193 1.42 18.71 16.98
N PRO A 194 1.99 19.89 16.68
CA PRO A 194 1.49 21.17 17.19
C PRO A 194 0.29 21.74 16.41
N LEU A 195 -0.09 21.15 15.27
CA LEU A 195 -1.15 21.65 14.40
C LEU A 195 -2.55 21.23 14.88
N PRO A 196 -3.61 21.99 14.55
CA PRO A 196 -4.97 21.63 14.88
C PRO A 196 -5.39 20.31 14.22
N ARG A 197 -6.28 19.57 14.89
CA ARG A 197 -6.82 18.29 14.40
C ARG A 197 -8.08 18.46 13.56
N ASP A 198 -8.58 19.68 13.46
CA ASP A 198 -9.79 20.08 12.76
C ASP A 198 -9.46 21.25 11.83
N ASP A 199 -10.19 21.36 10.72
CA ASP A 199 -10.06 22.42 9.70
C ASP A 199 -8.60 22.66 9.22
N LEU A 200 -7.81 21.57 9.09
CA LEU A 200 -6.43 21.63 8.60
C LEU A 200 -6.36 21.17 7.15
N TYR A 201 -5.91 22.06 6.26
CA TYR A 201 -5.41 21.72 4.93
C TYR A 201 -3.92 22.07 4.86
N TYR A 202 -3.05 21.07 4.70
CA TYR A 202 -1.60 21.22 4.86
C TYR A 202 -0.80 20.58 3.72
N GLY A 203 0.10 21.36 3.11
CA GLY A 203 0.92 20.93 1.97
C GLY A 203 1.54 22.11 1.24
N TYR A 204 2.11 21.86 0.06
CA TYR A 204 2.74 22.89 -0.78
C TYR A 204 1.80 23.35 -1.89
N VAL A 205 1.54 24.65 -1.94
CA VAL A 205 0.68 25.28 -2.96
C VAL A 205 1.43 25.47 -4.28
N ILE A 206 0.73 25.39 -5.41
CA ILE A 206 1.26 25.86 -6.71
C ILE A 206 0.87 27.32 -6.93
N PRO A 207 1.77 28.20 -7.40
CA PRO A 207 3.20 27.98 -7.59
C PRO A 207 3.91 27.89 -6.24
N CYS A 208 4.95 27.04 -6.14
CA CYS A 208 5.67 26.74 -4.90
C CYS A 208 6.19 27.95 -4.08
N PRO A 209 6.47 29.14 -4.66
CA PRO A 209 6.81 30.33 -3.88
C PRO A 209 5.63 30.90 -3.07
N SER A 210 4.39 30.53 -3.39
CA SER A 210 3.20 30.94 -2.65
C SER A 210 2.99 30.04 -1.43
N MET A 211 2.78 30.66 -0.27
CA MET A 211 2.30 29.98 0.94
C MET A 211 0.81 30.23 1.19
N ASP A 212 0.13 30.92 0.27
CA ASP A 212 -1.29 31.23 0.38
C ASP A 212 -2.13 30.04 -0.15
N PRO A 213 -2.84 29.30 0.73
CA PRO A 213 -3.60 28.11 0.35
C PRO A 213 -4.85 28.43 -0.48
N PHE A 214 -5.24 29.70 -0.63
CA PHE A 214 -6.44 30.12 -1.35
C PHE A 214 -6.16 30.54 -2.80
N VAL A 215 -4.90 30.55 -3.24
CA VAL A 215 -4.55 30.98 -4.61
C VAL A 215 -4.88 29.89 -5.62
N HIS A 216 -4.48 28.65 -5.32
CA HIS A 216 -4.66 27.49 -6.20
C HIS A 216 -4.91 26.23 -5.35
N TYR A 217 -4.22 25.13 -5.66
CA TYR A 217 -4.36 23.83 -5.02
C TYR A 217 -2.99 23.35 -4.52
N MET A 218 -3.00 22.35 -3.63
CA MET A 218 -1.77 21.70 -3.17
C MET A 218 -1.26 20.68 -4.18
N SER A 219 0.05 20.70 -4.43
CA SER A 219 0.70 19.90 -5.45
C SER A 219 0.89 18.42 -5.08
N GLY A 220 1.19 17.60 -6.08
CA GLY A 220 1.55 16.18 -5.94
C GLY A 220 2.79 15.86 -5.09
N MET A 221 3.54 16.87 -4.63
CA MET A 221 4.61 16.69 -3.62
C MET A 221 4.10 16.13 -2.29
N GLY A 222 2.77 16.09 -2.10
CA GLY A 222 2.10 15.51 -0.97
C GLY A 222 1.38 16.58 -0.15
N TYR A 223 0.14 16.28 0.21
CA TYR A 223 -0.67 17.12 1.06
C TYR A 223 -1.61 16.29 1.90
N LEU A 224 -2.11 16.88 2.98
CA LEU A 224 -3.01 16.22 3.91
C LEU A 224 -4.13 17.14 4.36
N ILE A 225 -5.18 16.50 4.83
CA ILE A 225 -6.32 17.14 5.46
C ILE A 225 -6.60 16.48 6.82
N SER A 226 -7.21 17.23 7.73
CA SER A 226 -7.78 16.70 8.96
C SER A 226 -8.99 15.81 8.70
N TRP A 227 -9.30 14.92 9.64
CA TRP A 227 -10.35 13.92 9.47
C TRP A 227 -11.75 14.52 9.29
N ASP A 228 -12.06 15.61 9.98
CA ASP A 228 -13.32 16.35 9.81
C ASP A 228 -13.53 16.83 8.35
N ILE A 229 -12.46 17.26 7.68
CA ILE A 229 -12.52 17.61 6.25
C ILE A 229 -12.74 16.36 5.39
N VAL A 230 -12.14 15.21 5.75
CA VAL A 230 -12.36 13.93 5.04
C VAL A 230 -13.83 13.54 5.11
N GLU A 231 -14.44 13.64 6.30
CA GLU A 231 -15.88 13.40 6.49
C GLU A 231 -16.72 14.39 5.69
N TRP A 232 -16.38 15.68 5.75
CA TRP A 232 -17.07 16.71 4.97
C TRP A 232 -17.00 16.43 3.47
N ILE A 233 -15.87 15.98 2.92
CA ILE A 233 -15.74 15.59 1.51
C ILE A 233 -16.66 14.41 1.16
N GLY A 234 -16.80 13.45 2.08
CA GLY A 234 -17.67 12.27 1.91
C GLY A 234 -19.17 12.59 1.91
N GLU A 235 -19.58 13.65 2.61
CA GLU A 235 -21.00 14.03 2.78
C GLU A 235 -21.44 15.20 1.90
N SER A 236 -20.53 16.14 1.63
CA SER A 236 -20.84 17.41 0.95
C SER A 236 -21.05 17.26 -0.56
N GLU A 237 -22.01 18.01 -1.09
CA GLU A 237 -22.24 18.17 -2.52
C GLU A 237 -21.29 19.19 -3.18
N ILE A 238 -20.48 19.90 -2.40
CA ILE A 238 -19.59 20.95 -2.92
C ILE A 238 -18.42 20.35 -3.71
N PRO A 239 -17.61 19.42 -3.15
CA PRO A 239 -16.47 18.85 -3.88
C PRO A 239 -16.88 18.05 -5.12
N LYS A 240 -18.08 17.44 -5.10
CA LYS A 240 -18.65 16.68 -6.24
C LYS A 240 -18.79 17.49 -7.52
N LYS A 241 -18.82 18.82 -7.43
CA LYS A 241 -18.96 19.71 -8.59
C LYS A 241 -17.64 19.96 -9.33
N GLY A 242 -16.50 19.61 -8.74
CA GLY A 242 -15.17 19.98 -9.23
C GLY A 242 -14.19 18.81 -9.29
N LEU A 243 -14.55 17.70 -9.93
CA LEU A 243 -13.75 16.46 -9.97
C LEU A 243 -12.71 16.41 -11.10
N SER A 244 -12.37 17.54 -11.71
CA SER A 244 -11.51 17.58 -12.89
C SER A 244 -10.42 18.61 -12.71
N GLY A 245 -9.19 18.14 -12.51
CA GLY A 245 -8.00 18.97 -12.46
C GLY A 245 -6.75 18.16 -12.12
N PRO A 246 -5.56 18.76 -12.20
CA PRO A 246 -4.40 18.18 -11.54
C PRO A 246 -4.70 18.05 -10.03
N GLU A 247 -4.37 16.92 -9.43
CA GLU A 247 -4.56 16.63 -8.00
C GLU A 247 -6.03 16.52 -7.52
N ASP A 248 -6.98 16.74 -8.43
CA ASP A 248 -8.46 16.79 -8.30
C ASP A 248 -9.04 17.47 -7.05
#